data_AF-A0A5B0NL14-F1
#
_entry.id   AF-A0A5B0NL14-F1
#
_cell.length_a   1.000
_cell.length_b   1.000
_cell.length_c   1.000
_cell.angle_alpha   90.00
_cell.angle_beta   90.00
_cell.angle_gamma   90.00
#
_symmetry.space_group_name_H-M   'P 1'
#
loop_
_entity.id
_entity.type
_entity.pdbx_description
1 polymer ?
#
loop_
_entity_poly.entity_id
_entity_poly.type
_entity_poly.pdbx_seq_one_letter_code
_entity_poly.pdbx_strand_id
1 'polypeptide(L)'
;MGCDKLGSTSNDIVMSALLMAVRDGADVISASIGGFGGWSKGDALSDLINNLVSKGVALVLAAGNEGDEGLFYAETPAAATNSIAIGSVESKKQIVFQLKTSSGRTIPYHGSGVFNGTDLPFYATSPTSDNPSDACQPLPSNTASLAEHIVVIRRG
;
A
#
# COMPACT_ATOMS: atom_id res chain seq x y z
N MET A 1 1.31 -3.92 -10.33
CA MET A 1 2.58 -3.22 -10.55
C MET A 1 2.95 -3.18 -12.05
N GLY A 2 2.80 -2.04 -12.74
CA GLY A 2 3.15 -1.90 -14.17
C GLY A 2 2.21 -1.00 -14.97
N CYS A 3 2.48 -0.80 -16.27
CA CYS A 3 1.72 0.11 -17.15
C CYS A 3 0.85 -0.62 -18.19
N ASP A 4 0.72 -1.95 -18.09
CA ASP A 4 -0.24 -2.67 -18.91
C ASP A 4 -1.69 -2.43 -18.42
N LYS A 5 -2.67 -3.00 -19.13
CA LYS A 5 -4.09 -2.82 -18.79
C LYS A 5 -4.50 -3.41 -17.43
N LEU A 6 -3.75 -4.39 -16.94
CA LEU A 6 -3.93 -5.02 -15.63
C LEU A 6 -3.02 -4.39 -14.56
N GLY A 7 -2.28 -3.35 -14.95
CA GLY A 7 -1.23 -2.74 -14.16
C GLY A 7 -0.16 -3.77 -13.77
N SER A 8 0.26 -4.69 -14.65
CA SER A 8 1.23 -5.75 -14.40
C SER A 8 2.56 -5.52 -15.15
N THR A 9 3.59 -6.24 -14.73
CA THR A 9 4.91 -6.28 -15.37
C THR A 9 5.42 -7.72 -15.39
N SER A 10 6.39 -8.00 -16.23
CA SER A 10 7.04 -9.30 -16.36
C SER A 10 8.50 -9.26 -15.88
N ASN A 11 9.03 -10.44 -15.51
CA ASN A 11 10.39 -10.56 -14.95
C ASN A 11 11.46 -10.04 -15.90
N ASP A 12 11.33 -10.21 -17.21
CA ASP A 12 12.28 -9.71 -18.21
C ASP A 12 12.38 -8.18 -18.23
N ILE A 13 11.25 -7.47 -18.03
CA ILE A 13 11.23 -6.01 -17.90
C ILE A 13 11.95 -5.59 -16.61
N VAL A 14 11.67 -6.26 -15.50
CA VAL A 14 12.32 -5.99 -14.21
C VAL A 14 13.81 -6.24 -14.29
N MET A 15 14.23 -7.39 -14.83
CA MET A 15 15.64 -7.73 -15.05
C MET A 15 16.35 -6.69 -15.91
N SER A 16 15.70 -6.26 -17.00
CA SER A 16 16.24 -5.22 -17.88
C SER A 16 16.42 -3.89 -17.14
N ALA A 17 15.45 -3.50 -16.31
CA ALA A 17 15.54 -2.29 -15.51
C ALA A 17 16.68 -2.35 -14.47
N LEU A 18 16.84 -3.49 -13.77
CA LEU A 18 17.94 -3.69 -12.82
C LEU A 18 19.30 -3.60 -13.51
N LEU A 19 19.45 -4.25 -14.67
CA LEU A 19 20.69 -4.20 -15.45
C LEU A 19 21.00 -2.80 -15.97
N MET A 20 19.99 -2.06 -16.43
CA MET A 20 20.15 -0.67 -16.85
C MET A 20 20.59 0.22 -15.69
N ALA A 21 19.98 0.10 -14.51
CA ALA A 21 20.37 0.88 -13.34
C ALA A 21 21.85 0.63 -12.96
N VAL A 22 22.30 -0.62 -12.97
CA VAL A 22 23.71 -0.96 -12.71
C VAL A 22 24.64 -0.42 -13.80
N ARG A 23 24.25 -0.54 -15.08
CA ARG A 23 25.02 0.01 -16.21
C ARG A 23 25.17 1.53 -16.10
N ASP A 24 24.13 2.20 -15.63
CA ASP A 24 24.08 3.64 -15.46
C ASP A 24 24.79 4.10 -14.15
N GLY A 25 25.38 3.16 -13.40
CA GLY A 25 26.26 3.43 -12.26
C GLY A 25 25.57 3.45 -10.89
N ALA A 26 24.41 2.83 -10.74
CA ALA A 26 23.72 2.77 -9.45
C ALA A 26 24.43 1.82 -8.46
N ASP A 27 24.82 2.36 -7.30
CA ASP A 27 25.33 1.58 -6.15
C ASP A 27 24.21 0.98 -5.29
N VAL A 28 23.05 1.65 -5.29
CA VAL A 28 21.85 1.24 -4.54
C VAL A 28 20.65 1.30 -5.47
N ILE A 29 19.86 0.24 -5.49
CA ILE A 29 18.62 0.14 -6.23
C ILE A 29 17.50 -0.18 -5.24
N SER A 30 16.49 0.69 -5.19
CA SER A 30 15.28 0.46 -4.41
C SER A 30 14.11 0.22 -5.35
N ALA A 31 13.38 -0.87 -5.15
CA ALA A 31 12.21 -1.20 -5.96
C ALA A 31 11.07 -1.73 -5.07
N SER A 32 9.96 -1.00 -5.07
CA SER A 32 8.70 -1.45 -4.49
C SER A 32 7.94 -2.26 -5.54
N ILE A 33 8.48 -3.44 -5.85
CA ILE A 33 7.88 -4.38 -6.78
C ILE A 33 7.82 -5.77 -6.16
N GLY A 34 6.77 -6.51 -6.49
CA GLY A 34 6.44 -7.78 -5.88
C GLY A 34 5.43 -8.54 -6.75
N GLY A 35 5.46 -9.85 -6.63
CA GLY A 35 4.48 -10.75 -7.21
C GLY A 35 4.56 -12.13 -6.57
N PHE A 36 3.55 -12.94 -6.85
CA PHE A 36 3.41 -14.27 -6.27
C PHE A 36 4.62 -15.17 -6.56
N GLY A 37 5.04 -15.94 -5.55
CA GLY A 37 6.22 -16.81 -5.59
C GLY A 37 7.34 -16.25 -4.72
N GLY A 38 8.56 -16.80 -4.87
CA GLY A 38 9.69 -16.35 -4.05
C GLY A 38 10.65 -17.47 -3.65
N TRP A 39 11.19 -18.22 -4.62
CA TRP A 39 12.30 -19.11 -4.32
C TRP A 39 13.57 -18.29 -4.17
N SER A 40 14.39 -18.64 -3.19
CA SER A 40 15.59 -17.86 -2.88
C SER A 40 16.66 -17.88 -3.97
N LYS A 41 16.56 -18.86 -4.90
CA LYS A 41 17.43 -19.14 -6.05
C LYS A 41 16.69 -19.95 -7.11
N GLY A 42 17.25 -20.02 -8.31
CA GLY A 42 16.85 -20.98 -9.36
C GLY A 42 15.88 -20.43 -10.40
N ASP A 43 15.27 -19.27 -10.15
CA ASP A 43 14.64 -18.46 -11.18
C ASP A 43 15.57 -17.33 -11.64
N ALA A 44 15.40 -16.92 -12.90
CA ALA A 44 16.31 -15.97 -13.55
C ALA A 44 16.38 -14.60 -12.87
N LEU A 45 15.29 -14.13 -12.26
CA LEU A 45 15.24 -12.83 -11.59
C LEU A 45 15.98 -12.91 -10.25
N SER A 46 15.72 -13.95 -9.44
CA SER A 46 16.42 -14.16 -8.16
C SER A 46 17.91 -14.38 -8.35
N ASP A 47 18.31 -15.18 -9.36
CA ASP A 47 19.72 -15.43 -9.64
C ASP A 47 20.44 -14.17 -10.16
N LEU A 48 19.77 -13.35 -10.97
CA LEU A 48 20.28 -12.04 -11.38
C LEU A 48 20.52 -11.15 -10.14
N ILE A 49 19.52 -11.02 -9.27
CA ILE A 49 19.62 -10.20 -8.05
C ILE A 49 20.78 -10.67 -7.17
N ASN A 50 20.86 -11.98 -6.93
CA ASN A 50 21.94 -12.56 -6.12
C ASN A 50 23.34 -12.23 -6.68
N ASN A 51 23.48 -12.20 -8.01
CA ASN A 51 24.72 -11.84 -8.71
C ASN A 51 24.99 -10.32 -8.69
N LEU A 52 23.98 -9.48 -8.82
CA LEU A 52 24.17 -8.03 -8.72
C LEU A 52 24.62 -7.63 -7.31
N VAL A 53 24.03 -8.23 -6.28
CA VAL A 53 24.46 -7.98 -4.89
C VAL A 53 25.87 -8.45 -4.63
N SER A 54 26.28 -9.61 -5.15
CA SER A 54 27.66 -10.10 -4.98
C SER A 54 28.71 -9.21 -5.65
N LYS A 55 28.29 -8.37 -6.61
CA LYS A 55 29.12 -7.36 -7.27
C LYS A 55 29.12 -6.01 -6.56
N GLY A 56 28.49 -5.89 -5.40
CA GLY A 56 28.53 -4.70 -4.55
C GLY A 56 27.33 -3.76 -4.71
N VAL A 57 26.30 -4.12 -5.47
CA VAL A 57 25.08 -3.31 -5.61
C VAL A 57 24.11 -3.64 -4.47
N ALA A 58 23.66 -2.66 -3.69
CA ALA A 58 22.64 -2.89 -2.68
C ALA A 58 21.24 -2.90 -3.32
N LEU A 59 20.52 -4.01 -3.19
CA LEU A 59 19.15 -4.16 -3.69
C LEU A 59 18.15 -4.19 -2.53
N VAL A 60 17.31 -3.15 -2.45
CA VAL A 60 16.29 -2.95 -1.41
C VAL A 60 14.91 -3.19 -2.00
N LEU A 61 14.26 -4.29 -1.61
CA LEU A 61 13.05 -4.81 -2.25
C LEU A 61 11.93 -4.97 -1.22
N ALA A 62 10.69 -4.64 -1.61
CA ALA A 62 9.52 -4.79 -0.74
C ALA A 62 9.17 -6.28 -0.54
N ALA A 63 8.95 -6.72 0.70
CA ALA A 63 8.65 -8.11 1.01
C ALA A 63 7.28 -8.60 0.52
N GLY A 64 6.34 -7.68 0.26
CA GLY A 64 4.95 -7.96 -0.11
C GLY A 64 3.95 -7.34 0.86
N ASN A 65 2.67 -7.35 0.49
CA ASN A 65 1.55 -6.85 1.33
C ASN A 65 0.58 -7.96 1.75
N GLU A 66 0.84 -9.20 1.32
CA GLU A 66 0.05 -10.41 1.52
C GLU A 66 0.39 -11.05 2.87
N GLY A 67 0.36 -10.24 3.94
CA GLY A 67 0.71 -10.68 5.29
C GLY A 67 -0.20 -11.77 5.87
N ASP A 68 -1.37 -11.97 5.27
CA ASP A 68 -2.33 -13.02 5.59
C ASP A 68 -1.94 -14.41 5.04
N GLU A 69 -1.05 -14.49 4.05
CA GLU A 69 -0.47 -15.75 3.55
C GLU A 69 0.52 -16.38 4.56
N GLY A 70 0.97 -15.60 5.54
CA GLY A 70 1.72 -16.05 6.70
C GLY A 70 3.21 -15.69 6.69
N LEU A 71 3.89 -16.03 7.79
CA LEU A 71 5.24 -15.54 8.12
C LEU A 71 6.35 -15.94 7.12
N PHE A 72 6.10 -16.92 6.26
CA PHE A 72 7.08 -17.44 5.30
C PHE A 72 6.78 -17.01 3.86
N TYR A 73 5.84 -16.09 3.66
CA TYR A 73 5.45 -15.58 2.35
C TYR A 73 6.18 -14.28 2.02
N ALA A 74 7.43 -14.40 1.56
CA ALA A 74 8.13 -13.27 0.94
C ALA A 74 7.92 -13.34 -0.58
N GLU A 75 7.45 -12.25 -1.19
CA GLU A 75 7.22 -12.19 -2.62
C GLU A 75 8.53 -12.21 -3.43
N THR A 76 8.47 -12.69 -4.67
CA THR A 76 9.52 -12.38 -5.65
C THR A 76 9.39 -10.91 -6.07
N PRO A 77 10.48 -10.13 -6.16
CA PRO A 77 11.89 -10.53 -6.09
C PRO A 77 12.55 -10.50 -4.70
N ALA A 78 11.87 -9.99 -3.67
CA ALA A 78 12.46 -9.82 -2.33
C ALA A 78 12.87 -11.14 -1.64
N ALA A 79 12.33 -12.27 -2.09
CA ALA A 79 12.75 -13.58 -1.61
C ALA A 79 14.18 -14.00 -2.02
N ALA A 80 14.82 -13.30 -2.97
CA ALA A 80 16.18 -13.61 -3.41
C ALA A 80 17.18 -13.56 -2.24
N THR A 81 18.00 -14.60 -2.11
CA THR A 81 18.88 -14.87 -0.95
C THR A 81 19.68 -13.65 -0.47
N ASN A 82 20.25 -12.88 -1.40
CA ASN A 82 21.17 -11.79 -1.07
C ASN A 82 20.49 -10.41 -1.07
N SER A 83 19.19 -10.33 -1.35
CA SER A 83 18.48 -9.05 -1.35
C SER A 83 18.20 -8.54 0.06
N ILE A 84 17.97 -7.23 0.19
CA ILE A 84 17.48 -6.62 1.43
C ILE A 84 15.96 -6.55 1.33
N ALA A 85 15.27 -7.57 1.84
CA ALA A 85 13.82 -7.63 1.92
C ALA A 85 13.28 -6.71 3.02
N ILE A 86 12.35 -5.82 2.69
CA ILE A 86 11.81 -4.81 3.60
C ILE A 86 10.37 -5.14 3.97
N GLY A 87 10.14 -5.43 5.25
CA GLY A 87 8.81 -5.49 5.85
C GLY A 87 8.33 -4.10 6.31
N SER A 88 7.00 -3.96 6.46
CA SER A 88 6.37 -2.74 6.95
C SER A 88 5.94 -2.89 8.41
N VAL A 89 6.08 -1.81 9.19
CA VAL A 89 5.59 -1.72 10.57
C VAL A 89 4.81 -0.44 10.77
N GLU A 90 3.81 -0.46 11.65
CA GLU A 90 3.06 0.74 12.00
C GLU A 90 3.94 1.72 12.80
N SER A 91 3.86 3.00 12.46
CA SER A 91 4.62 4.04 13.15
C SER A 91 3.97 4.37 14.49
N LYS A 92 4.80 4.63 15.52
CA LYS A 92 4.30 5.13 16.83
C LYS A 92 3.75 6.55 16.76
N LYS A 93 4.02 7.28 15.68
CA LYS A 93 3.53 8.64 15.44
C LYS A 93 2.96 8.71 14.03
N GLN A 94 1.73 9.18 13.93
CA GLN A 94 1.07 9.35 12.64
C GLN A 94 0.78 10.83 12.41
N ILE A 95 0.93 11.25 11.16
CA ILE A 95 0.49 12.56 10.72
C ILE A 95 -1.03 12.47 10.52
N VAL A 96 -1.75 13.37 11.17
CA VAL A 96 -3.21 13.46 11.11
C VAL A 96 -3.61 14.88 10.77
N PHE A 97 -4.75 15.00 10.10
CA PHE A 97 -5.46 16.26 10.00
C PHE A 97 -6.46 16.36 11.13
N GLN A 98 -6.83 17.60 11.47
CA GLN A 98 -7.75 17.87 12.57
C GLN A 98 -9.05 18.42 12.02
N LEU A 99 -10.17 17.78 12.37
CA LEU A 99 -11.50 18.33 12.16
C LEU A 99 -11.96 18.99 13.45
N LYS A 100 -12.48 20.21 13.36
CA LYS A 100 -13.12 20.91 14.48
C LYS A 100 -14.63 20.93 14.26
N THR A 101 -15.39 20.39 15.20
CA THR A 101 -16.85 20.38 15.15
C THR A 101 -17.43 21.71 15.63
N SER A 102 -18.71 21.95 15.32
CA SER A 102 -19.47 23.09 15.85
C SER A 102 -19.56 23.10 17.38
N SER A 103 -19.49 21.93 18.03
CA SER A 103 -19.40 21.79 19.50
C SER A 103 -18.01 22.10 20.07
N GLY A 104 -17.02 22.46 19.24
CA GLY A 104 -15.65 22.74 19.66
C GLY A 104 -14.77 21.50 19.85
N ARG A 105 -15.30 20.30 19.63
CA ARG A 105 -14.52 19.05 19.71
C ARG A 105 -13.56 18.97 18.53
N THR A 106 -12.33 18.52 18.81
CA THR A 106 -11.33 18.23 17.78
C THR A 106 -11.23 16.72 17.57
N ILE A 107 -11.33 16.28 16.32
CA ILE A 107 -11.29 14.87 15.92
C ILE A 107 -10.15 14.70 14.92
N PRO A 108 -9.13 13.88 15.23
CA PRO A 108 -8.09 13.56 14.27
C PRO A 108 -8.64 12.63 13.18
N TYR A 109 -8.23 12.85 11.93
CA TYR A 109 -8.50 11.95 10.83
C TYR A 109 -7.26 11.75 9.96
N HIS A 110 -7.20 10.59 9.31
CA HIS A 110 -6.21 10.27 8.30
C HIS A 110 -6.79 10.50 6.92
N GLY A 111 -5.98 11.08 6.03
CA GLY A 111 -6.33 11.29 4.63
C GLY A 111 -5.08 11.63 3.82
N SER A 112 -5.18 11.63 2.51
CA SER A 112 -4.08 12.05 1.62
C SER A 112 -3.89 13.58 1.59
N GLY A 113 -4.82 14.32 2.20
CA GLY A 113 -4.81 15.77 2.30
C GLY A 113 -5.92 16.25 3.23
N VAL A 114 -6.00 17.57 3.40
CA VAL A 114 -7.11 18.18 4.14
C VAL A 114 -8.41 17.90 3.38
N PHE A 115 -9.44 17.47 4.10
CA PHE A 115 -10.76 17.27 3.55
C PHE A 115 -11.30 18.59 2.97
N ASN A 116 -11.69 18.56 1.70
CA ASN A 116 -12.29 19.70 1.02
C ASN A 116 -13.78 19.78 1.35
N GLY A 117 -14.09 20.50 2.42
CA GLY A 117 -15.46 20.73 2.90
C GLY A 117 -15.40 21.31 4.29
N THR A 118 -15.64 22.61 4.42
CA THR A 118 -15.70 23.30 5.71
C THR A 118 -17.16 23.50 6.10
N ASP A 119 -17.46 23.33 7.38
CA ASP A 119 -18.77 23.69 7.99
C ASP A 119 -20.00 22.91 7.47
N LEU A 120 -19.79 21.70 6.92
CA LEU A 120 -20.88 20.82 6.50
C LEU A 120 -21.45 20.00 7.67
N PRO A 121 -22.77 19.71 7.68
CA PRO A 121 -23.37 18.82 8.67
C PRO A 121 -22.88 17.37 8.51
N PHE A 122 -22.74 16.68 9.64
CA PHE A 122 -22.48 15.24 9.66
C PHE A 122 -23.76 14.45 9.39
N TYR A 123 -23.65 13.44 8.53
CA TYR A 123 -24.67 12.41 8.34
C TYR A 123 -24.09 11.05 8.70
N ALA A 124 -24.56 10.45 9.80
CA ALA A 124 -24.16 9.09 10.18
C ALA A 124 -25.19 8.09 9.64
N THR A 125 -24.74 7.09 8.88
CA THR A 125 -25.62 6.03 8.34
C THR A 125 -26.12 5.06 9.41
N SER A 126 -25.43 5.01 10.55
CA SER A 126 -25.80 4.25 11.74
C SER A 126 -25.69 5.12 12.99
N PRO A 127 -26.61 5.00 13.97
CA PRO A 127 -26.52 5.72 15.24
C PRO A 127 -25.44 5.17 16.17
N THR A 128 -24.96 3.94 15.93
CA THR A 128 -23.90 3.30 16.71
C THR A 128 -22.82 2.72 15.80
N SER A 129 -21.67 2.39 16.38
CA SER A 129 -20.57 1.70 15.70
C SER A 129 -20.66 0.18 15.80
N ASP A 130 -21.86 -0.39 15.97
CA ASP A 130 -22.02 -1.84 16.21
C ASP A 130 -22.33 -2.64 14.95
N ASN A 131 -22.74 -1.98 13.86
CA ASN A 131 -23.09 -2.65 12.61
C ASN A 131 -21.87 -2.83 11.69
N PRO A 132 -21.26 -4.03 11.57
CA PRO A 132 -20.10 -4.26 10.71
C PRO A 132 -20.38 -4.20 9.22
N SER A 133 -21.65 -4.14 8.81
CA SER A 133 -22.05 -4.02 7.41
C SER A 133 -22.61 -2.64 7.08
N ASP A 134 -22.24 -1.61 7.86
CA ASP A 134 -22.72 -0.24 7.67
C ASP A 134 -22.38 0.28 6.27
N ALA A 135 -23.42 0.72 5.54
CA ALA A 135 -23.35 1.13 4.14
C ALA A 135 -22.71 0.11 3.15
N CYS A 136 -22.59 -1.18 3.51
CA CYS A 136 -22.18 -2.24 2.58
C CYS A 136 -23.31 -2.68 1.63
N GLN A 137 -24.54 -2.21 1.87
CA GLN A 137 -25.71 -2.37 1.00
C GLN A 137 -26.22 -0.98 0.61
N PRO A 138 -27.00 -0.86 -0.49
CA PRO A 138 -27.62 0.41 -0.86
C PRO A 138 -28.36 1.04 0.33
N LEU A 139 -28.16 2.35 0.54
CA LEU A 139 -28.88 3.09 1.58
C LEU A 139 -30.39 3.05 1.30
N PRO A 140 -31.24 3.11 2.35
CA PRO A 140 -32.68 3.16 2.20
C PRO A 140 -33.11 4.20 1.16
N SER A 141 -34.11 3.89 0.34
CA SER A 141 -34.56 4.76 -0.76
C SER A 141 -35.11 6.12 -0.31
N ASN A 142 -35.45 6.25 0.97
CA ASN A 142 -35.87 7.49 1.61
C ASN A 142 -34.71 8.33 2.18
N THR A 143 -33.47 7.90 1.99
CA THR A 143 -32.28 8.67 2.39
C THR A 143 -32.23 9.96 1.58
N ALA A 144 -32.17 11.10 2.28
CA ALA A 144 -32.06 12.41 1.65
C ALA A 144 -30.72 12.56 0.88
N SER A 145 -30.64 13.56 0.01
CA SER A 145 -29.40 13.85 -0.72
C SER A 145 -28.22 14.10 0.23
N LEU A 146 -27.11 13.41 -0.03
CA LEU A 146 -25.88 13.50 0.77
C LEU A 146 -24.84 14.47 0.18
N ALA A 147 -25.18 15.21 -0.88
CA ALA A 147 -24.23 16.07 -1.60
C ALA A 147 -23.56 17.16 -0.73
N GLU A 148 -24.27 17.66 0.28
CA GLU A 148 -23.81 18.72 1.19
C GLU A 148 -23.60 18.19 2.62
N HIS A 149 -23.16 16.93 2.76
CA HIS A 149 -22.93 16.30 4.06
C HIS A 149 -21.54 15.66 4.15
N ILE A 150 -20.97 15.69 5.34
CA ILE A 150 -19.86 14.79 5.69
C ILE A 150 -20.49 13.47 6.14
N VAL A 151 -20.40 12.46 5.28
CA VAL A 151 -20.98 11.14 5.56
C VAL A 151 -20.01 10.33 6.42
N VAL A 152 -20.50 9.84 7.55
CA VAL A 152 -19.75 8.99 8.48
C VAL A 152 -20.35 7.59 8.44
N ILE A 153 -19.49 6.63 8.10
CA ILE A 153 -19.83 5.21 8.07
C ILE A 153 -18.88 4.46 9.00
N ARG A 154 -19.36 3.42 9.66
CA ARG A 154 -18.50 2.48 10.37
C ARG A 154 -17.71 1.67 9.35
N ARG A 155 -16.38 1.64 9.49
CA ARG A 155 -15.54 0.66 8.76
C ARG A 155 -15.93 -0.75 9.21
N GLY A 156 -15.93 -1.71 8.27
CA GLY A 156 -16.28 -3.12 8.52
C GLY A 156 -15.59 -3.74 9.73
#